data_AF-A0A800BH83-F1
#
_entry.id   AF-A0A800BH83-F1
#
_cell.length_a   1.000
_cell.length_b   1.000
_cell.length_c   1.000
_cell.angle_alpha   90.00
_cell.angle_beta   90.00
_cell.angle_gamma   90.00
#
_symmetry.space_group_name_H-M   'P 1'
#
loop_
_entity.id
_entity.type
_entity.pdbx_description
1 polymer ?
#
loop_
_entity_poly.entity_id
_entity_poly.type
_entity_poly.pdbx_seq_one_letter_code
_entity_poly.pdbx_strand_id
1 'polypeptide(L)' 'MIKETLGQDWLNADLFRFGASSLANDVLMQIVKQSTGVYQSANYFSID' A
#
# COMPACT_ATOMS: atom_id res chain seq x y z
N MET A 1 12.72 -4.01 -8.93
CA MET A 1 12.79 -5.50 -8.96
C MET A 1 11.76 -6.13 -9.91
N ILE A 2 10.46 -6.31 -9.60
CA ILE A 2 9.54 -7.01 -10.54
C ILE A 2 9.41 -6.32 -11.90
N LYS A 3 9.16 -5.00 -11.91
CA LYS A 3 9.05 -4.23 -13.16
C LYS A 3 10.31 -4.31 -14.03
N GLU A 4 11.48 -4.28 -13.41
CA GLU A 4 12.77 -4.29 -14.11
C GLU A 4 13.12 -5.68 -14.64
N THR A 5 12.73 -6.73 -13.91
CA THR A 5 13.06 -8.11 -14.28
C THR A 5 12.03 -8.74 -15.22
N LEU A 6 10.74 -8.43 -15.05
CA LEU A 6 9.65 -9.07 -15.77
C LEU A 6 8.85 -8.12 -16.67
N GLY A 7 9.12 -6.81 -16.59
CA GLY A 7 8.41 -5.80 -17.37
C GLY A 7 7.16 -5.26 -16.69
N GLN A 8 6.57 -4.23 -17.28
CA GLN A 8 5.40 -3.53 -16.75
C GLN A 8 4.13 -4.40 -16.80
N ASP A 9 3.99 -5.27 -17.79
CA ASP A 9 2.78 -6.09 -18.01
C ASP A 9 2.51 -7.06 -16.85
N TRP A 10 3.56 -7.43 -16.10
CA TRP A 10 3.46 -8.25 -14.90
C TRP A 10 2.87 -7.54 -13.69
N LEU A 11 2.73 -6.20 -13.73
CA LEU A 11 2.14 -5.41 -12.65
C LEU A 11 0.62 -5.32 -12.77
N ASN A 12 -0.04 -6.49 -12.77
CA ASN A 12 -1.49 -6.60 -12.72
C ASN A 12 -1.92 -7.61 -11.65
N ALA A 13 -3.19 -7.55 -11.24
CA ALA A 13 -3.70 -8.33 -10.11
C ALA A 13 -3.73 -9.84 -10.35
N ASP A 14 -3.75 -10.29 -11.60
CA ASP A 14 -3.78 -11.72 -11.95
C ASP A 14 -2.39 -12.36 -11.84
N LEU A 15 -1.33 -11.57 -12.03
CA LEU A 15 0.05 -12.02 -12.03
C LEU A 15 0.83 -11.63 -10.77
N PHE A 16 0.39 -10.60 -10.04
CA PHE A 16 1.08 -10.11 -8.85
C PHE A 16 0.13 -9.54 -7.79
N ARG A 17 0.36 -9.92 -6.52
CA ARG A 17 -0.36 -9.38 -5.36
C ARG A 17 0.59 -9.15 -4.20
N PHE A 18 0.33 -8.12 -3.41
CA PHE A 18 0.95 -7.95 -2.11
C PHE A 18 0.20 -8.81 -1.09
N GLY A 19 0.89 -9.77 -0.46
CA GLY A 19 0.44 -10.32 0.81
C GLY A 19 0.65 -9.26 1.89
N ALA A 20 -0.42 -8.74 2.46
CA ALA A 20 -0.36 -7.61 3.38
C ALA A 20 -1.21 -7.87 4.64
N SER A 21 -0.61 -7.60 5.80
CA SER A 21 -1.30 -7.42 7.08
C SER A 21 -1.17 -5.95 7.49
N SER A 22 -0.20 -5.60 8.33
CA SER A 22 0.09 -4.23 8.76
C SER A 22 0.42 -3.27 7.60
N LEU A 23 0.97 -3.80 6.50
CA LEU A 23 1.26 -3.02 5.30
C LEU A 23 0.00 -2.36 4.70
N ALA A 24 -1.18 -2.99 4.83
CA ALA A 24 -2.40 -2.40 4.32
C ALA A 24 -2.75 -1.10 5.07
N ASN A 25 -2.58 -1.10 6.39
CA ASN A 25 -2.74 0.10 7.22
C ASN A 25 -1.73 1.18 6.86
N ASP A 26 -0.47 0.81 6.66
CA ASP A 26 0.57 1.78 6.29
C ASP A 26 0.24 2.50 4.99
N VAL A 27 -0.21 1.76 3.96
CA VAL A 27 -0.63 2.35 2.68
C VAL A 27 -1.81 3.31 2.88
N LEU A 28 -2.81 2.94 3.68
CA LEU A 28 -3.95 3.81 3.96
C LEU A 28 -3.51 5.11 4.67
N MET A 29 -2.62 5.01 5.67
CA MET A 29 -2.06 6.19 6.34
C MET A 29 -1.34 7.11 5.36
N GLN A 30 -0.56 6.56 4.41
CA GLN A 30 0.13 7.39 3.43
C GLN A 30 -0.83 8.06 2.44
N ILE A 31 -1.89 7.38 2.00
CA ILE A 31 -2.92 7.98 1.12
C ILE A 31 -3.62 9.15 1.82
N VAL A 32 -4.00 8.98 3.09
CA VAL A 32 -4.62 10.04 3.89
C VAL A 32 -3.64 11.19 4.11
N LYS A 33 -2.37 10.92 4.39
CA LYS A 33 -1.35 11.97 4.50
C LYS A 33 -1.16 12.73 3.18
N GLN A 34 -1.08 12.04 2.04
CA GLN A 34 -0.90 12.69 0.74
C GLN A 34 -2.09 13.60 0.38
N SER A 35 -3.31 13.22 0.78
CA SER A 35 -4.51 14.01 0.52
C SER A 35 -4.71 15.17 1.50
N THR A 36 -4.35 15.00 2.78
CA THR A 36 -4.63 15.98 3.84
C THR A 36 -3.42 16.81 4.27
N GLY A 37 -2.21 16.39 3.90
CA GLY A 37 -0.95 17.01 4.31
C GLY A 37 -0.47 16.66 5.73
N VAL A 38 -1.28 15.94 6.53
CA VAL A 38 -0.97 15.59 7.92
C VAL A 38 -1.22 14.11 8.19
N TYR A 39 -0.49 13.52 9.14
CA TYR A 39 -0.80 12.18 9.62
C TYR A 39 -2.04 12.22 10.52
N GLN A 40 -3.03 11.37 10.24
CA GLN A 40 -4.12 11.14 11.18
C GLN A 40 -3.65 10.27 12.35
N SER A 41 -4.35 10.38 13.48
CA SER A 41 -4.05 9.56 14.66
C SER A 41 -4.13 8.06 14.31
N ALA A 42 -3.17 7.28 14.80
CA ALA A 42 -3.09 5.84 14.60
C ALA A 42 -4.36 5.08 15.05
N ASN A 43 -5.19 5.71 15.89
CA ASN A 43 -6.45 5.16 16.39
C ASN A 43 -7.57 5.01 15.33
N TYR A 44 -7.37 5.52 14.11
CA TYR A 44 -8.36 5.40 13.03
C TYR A 44 -8.15 4.18 12.12
N PHE A 45 -7.09 3.40 12.36
CA PHE A 45 -6.73 2.24 11.56
C PHE A 45 -6.71 0.98 12.43
N SER A 46 -6.98 -0.18 11.82
CA SER A 46 -7.13 -1.45 12.54
C SER A 46 -5.85 -1.82 13.31
N ILE A 47 -5.95 -2.17 14.59
CA ILE A 47 -4.78 -2.46 15.45
C ILE A 47 -4.41 -3.95 15.42
N ASP A 48 -4.70 -4.65 14.32
CA ASP A 48 -4.46 -6.09 14.21
C ASP A 48 -2.97 -6.42 14.00
#